data_AF-A0A951JNQ8-F1
#
_entry.id   AF-A0A951JNQ8-F1
#
_cell.length_a   1.000
_cell.length_b   1.000
_cell.length_c   1.000
_cell.angle_alpha   90.00
_cell.angle_beta   90.00
_cell.angle_gamma   90.00
#
_symmetry.space_group_name_H-M   'P 1'
#
loop_
_entity.id
_entity.type
_entity.pdbx_description
1 polymer ?
#
loop_
_entity_poly.entity_id
_entity_poly.type
_entity_poly.pdbx_seq_one_letter_code
_entity_poly.pdbx_strand_id
1 'polypeptide(L)'
;MVQSYCKIAPKKLRALVEDLNVSLSRGGAFRPLSSLLESRMNRMATPFCNDCQRPMEGGFLLDHMHGGRTPVRWVEGPPEKSFWEGLKLKGRKQLAMYAWRCPGCSEVRLYAPEG
;
A
#
# COMPACT_ATOMS: atom_id res chain seq x y z
N MET A 1 1.98 4.71 -36.69
CA MET A 1 3.37 4.21 -36.64
C MET A 1 3.47 3.34 -35.38
N VAL A 2 3.89 2.08 -35.54
CA VAL A 2 3.51 0.95 -34.67
C VAL A 2 4.54 0.69 -33.56
N GLN A 3 4.00 0.34 -32.39
CA GLN A 3 4.53 -0.33 -31.19
C GLN A 3 5.98 -0.83 -31.19
N SER A 4 6.72 -0.45 -30.13
CA SER A 4 7.96 -1.11 -29.73
C SER A 4 7.74 -1.85 -28.41
N TYR A 5 7.41 -3.14 -28.50
CA TYR A 5 7.42 -4.06 -27.36
C TYR A 5 8.80 -4.73 -27.27
N CYS A 6 9.43 -4.61 -26.11
CA CYS A 6 10.68 -5.28 -25.77
C CYS A 6 10.48 -6.81 -25.82
N LYS A 7 11.06 -7.46 -26.84
CA LYS A 7 10.99 -8.91 -27.04
C LYS A 7 11.90 -9.62 -26.03
N ILE A 8 11.33 -10.20 -24.98
CA ILE A 8 12.05 -11.13 -24.10
C ILE A 8 12.23 -12.45 -24.85
N ALA A 9 13.49 -12.92 -25.00
CA ALA A 9 13.80 -14.18 -25.65
C ALA A 9 13.19 -15.39 -24.90
N PRO A 10 12.67 -16.42 -25.59
CA PRO A 10 11.88 -17.50 -24.98
C PRO A 10 12.66 -18.36 -23.96
N LYS A 11 14.00 -18.43 -24.06
CA LYS A 11 14.84 -19.12 -23.08
C LYS A 11 14.93 -18.39 -21.74
N LYS A 12 14.83 -17.05 -21.75
CA LYS A 12 14.84 -16.22 -20.53
C LYS A 12 13.51 -16.29 -19.79
N LEU A 13 12.41 -16.51 -20.52
CA LEU A 13 11.08 -16.72 -19.96
C LEU A 13 11.01 -18.05 -19.19
N ARG A 14 11.67 -19.11 -19.68
CA ARG A 14 11.69 -20.41 -19.01
C ARG A 14 12.41 -20.38 -17.66
N ALA A 15 13.55 -19.69 -17.58
CA ALA A 15 14.27 -19.48 -16.32
C ALA A 15 13.47 -18.64 -15.31
N LEU A 16 12.80 -17.56 -15.76
CA LEU A 16 11.92 -16.76 -14.92
C LEU A 16 10.68 -17.53 -14.42
N VAL A 17 10.12 -18.39 -15.27
CA VAL A 17 8.99 -19.25 -14.90
C VAL A 17 9.45 -20.35 -13.93
N GLU A 18 10.64 -20.93 -14.12
CA GLU A 18 11.23 -21.89 -13.20
C GLU A 18 11.56 -21.27 -11.84
N ASP A 19 12.09 -20.04 -11.79
CA ASP A 19 12.33 -19.31 -10.54
C ASP A 19 11.03 -18.97 -9.78
N LEU A 20 9.96 -18.63 -10.51
CA LEU A 20 8.61 -18.45 -9.92
C LEU A 20 8.03 -19.79 -9.42
N ASN A 21 8.28 -20.90 -10.12
CA ASN A 21 7.75 -22.21 -9.73
C ASN A 21 8.54 -22.86 -8.57
N VAL A 22 9.86 -22.60 -8.48
CA VAL A 22 10.69 -22.96 -7.31
C VAL A 22 10.25 -22.19 -6.07
N SER A 23 9.75 -20.96 -6.24
CA SER A 23 9.17 -20.16 -5.14
C SER A 23 7.80 -20.69 -4.68
N LEU A 24 7.02 -21.33 -5.56
CA LEU A 24 5.70 -21.89 -5.24
C LEU A 24 5.78 -23.29 -4.61
N SER A 25 6.84 -24.05 -4.87
CA SER A 25 7.05 -25.41 -4.33
C SER A 25 7.68 -25.43 -2.93
N ARG A 26 8.27 -24.32 -2.48
CA ARG A 26 8.69 -24.12 -1.08
C ARG A 26 7.63 -23.31 -0.34
N GLY A 27 6.54 -23.96 0.05
CA GLY A 27 5.57 -23.48 1.05
C GLY A 27 5.45 -21.95 1.12
N GLY A 28 5.02 -21.33 0.03
CA GLY A 28 4.95 -19.87 -0.09
C GLY A 28 4.08 -19.33 1.04
N ALA A 29 4.73 -18.78 2.07
CA ALA A 29 4.06 -18.17 3.20
C ALA A 29 3.03 -17.18 2.65
N PHE A 30 1.75 -17.38 3.00
CA PHE A 30 0.72 -16.37 2.81
C PHE A 30 1.30 -15.06 3.33
N ARG A 31 1.71 -14.13 2.44
CA ARG A 31 2.26 -12.85 2.87
C ARG A 31 1.07 -12.09 3.41
N PRO A 32 0.90 -12.00 4.75
CA PRO A 32 -0.26 -11.32 5.29
C PRO A 32 -0.23 -9.88 4.77
N LEU A 33 -1.41 -9.28 4.54
CA LEU A 33 -1.53 -7.92 4.04
C LEU A 33 -0.66 -6.93 4.85
N SER A 34 -0.48 -7.20 6.15
CA SER A 34 0.46 -6.49 7.02
C SER A 34 1.88 -6.42 6.46
N SER A 35 2.46 -7.54 6.01
CA SER A 35 3.83 -7.59 5.48
C SER A 35 4.02 -6.77 4.19
N LEU A 36 2.99 -6.67 3.35
CA LEU A 36 3.02 -5.84 2.13
C LEU A 36 2.88 -4.35 2.46
N LEU A 37 2.06 -4.02 3.45
CA LEU A 37 1.89 -2.65 3.94
C LEU A 37 3.16 -2.15 4.63
N GLU A 38 3.79 -2.99 5.43
CA GLU A 38 5.05 -2.73 6.13
C GLU A 38 6.19 -2.55 5.12
N SER A 39 6.26 -3.42 4.10
CA SER A 39 7.21 -3.26 2.99
C SER A 39 7.03 -1.94 2.21
N ARG A 40 5.80 -1.45 2.06
CA ARG A 40 5.52 -0.17 1.39
C ARG A 40 5.94 1.02 2.25
N MET A 41 5.64 0.98 3.56
CA MET A 41 6.07 2.02 4.48
C MET A 41 7.60 2.13 4.53
N ASN A 42 8.29 0.99 4.52
CA ASN A 42 9.76 0.94 4.49
C ASN A 42 10.39 1.50 3.19
N ARG A 43 9.63 1.63 2.11
CA ARG A 43 10.11 2.27 0.87
C ARG A 43 9.96 3.79 0.88
N MET A 44 9.18 4.35 1.81
CA MET A 44 9.06 5.79 1.96
C MET A 44 10.21 6.32 2.81
N ALA A 45 10.73 7.49 2.45
CA ALA A 45 11.67 8.19 3.32
C ALA A 45 10.95 8.65 4.59
N THR A 46 11.60 8.49 5.75
CA THR A 46 11.09 8.99 7.03
C THR A 46 10.99 10.52 6.99
N PRO A 47 9.79 11.11 7.13
CA PRO A 47 9.62 12.56 7.13
C PRO A 47 10.11 13.18 8.44
N PHE A 48 10.51 14.45 8.37
CA PHE A 48 10.82 15.29 9.52
C PHE A 48 9.59 16.13 9.92
N CYS A 49 9.38 16.30 11.22
CA CYS A 49 8.38 17.23 11.75
C CYS A 49 8.81 18.68 11.46
N ASN A 50 7.87 19.52 11.00
CA ASN A 50 8.20 20.90 10.61
C ASN A 50 8.51 21.77 11.82
N ASP A 51 7.81 21.53 12.94
CA ASP A 51 7.98 22.32 14.16
C ASP A 51 9.17 21.85 14.98
N CYS A 52 9.34 20.53 15.09
CA CYS A 52 10.36 19.92 15.96
C CYS A 52 11.66 19.56 15.25
N GLN A 53 11.70 19.61 13.91
CA GLN A 53 12.86 19.28 13.07
C GLN A 53 13.51 17.93 13.43
N ARG A 54 12.70 16.92 13.77
CA ARG A 54 13.14 15.57 14.15
C ARG A 54 12.47 14.50 13.29
N PRO A 55 13.08 13.30 13.13
CA PRO A 55 12.44 12.18 12.46
C PRO A 55 11.13 11.80 13.14
N MET A 56 10.10 11.51 12.34
CA MET A 56 8.80 11.06 12.82
C MET A 56 8.74 9.53 12.95
N GLU A 57 7.83 9.04 13.79
CA GLU A 57 7.57 7.62 14.01
C GLU A 57 6.47 7.13 13.05
N GLY A 58 6.74 6.06 12.31
CA GLY A 58 5.81 5.47 11.35
C GLY A 58 4.73 4.63 12.03
N GLY A 59 3.52 4.68 11.51
CA GLY A 59 2.36 3.92 11.96
C GLY A 59 1.22 3.93 10.94
N PHE A 60 0.04 3.47 11.36
CA PHE A 60 -1.16 3.47 10.52
C PHE A 60 -2.40 3.77 11.36
N LEU A 61 -3.43 4.29 10.71
CA LEU A 61 -4.75 4.46 11.33
C LEU A 61 -5.51 3.14 11.23
N LEU A 62 -5.96 2.64 12.38
CA LEU A 62 -6.77 1.43 12.45
C LEU A 62 -8.25 1.77 12.27
N ASP A 63 -8.88 1.18 11.25
CA ASP A 63 -10.32 1.19 11.08
C ASP A 63 -10.95 -0.06 11.69
N HIS A 64 -12.01 0.15 12.46
CA HIS A 64 -12.81 -0.88 13.10
C HIS A 64 -14.12 -1.05 12.34
N MET A 65 -14.11 -1.93 11.34
CA MET A 65 -15.32 -2.28 10.61
C MET A 65 -16.03 -3.47 11.26
N HIS A 66 -17.34 -3.58 11.07
CA HIS A 66 -18.09 -4.80 11.44
C HIS A 66 -17.49 -6.02 10.73
N GLY A 67 -16.68 -6.79 11.43
CA GLY A 67 -16.04 -8.01 10.93
C GLY A 67 -14.53 -7.95 10.72
N GLY A 68 -13.83 -6.85 11.03
CA GLY A 68 -12.38 -6.82 10.84
C GLY A 68 -11.64 -5.58 11.37
N ARG A 69 -10.31 -5.72 11.40
CA ARG A 69 -9.35 -4.66 11.70
C ARG A 69 -8.51 -4.42 10.46
N THR A 70 -8.64 -3.26 9.84
CA THR A 70 -7.92 -2.92 8.60
C THR A 70 -7.37 -1.51 8.67
N PRO A 71 -6.27 -1.19 7.98
CA PRO A 71 -5.84 0.20 7.87
C PRO A 71 -6.89 1.04 7.13
N VAL A 72 -7.05 2.29 7.55
CA VAL A 72 -7.86 3.29 6.84
C VAL A 72 -7.32 3.47 5.42
N ARG A 73 -8.23 3.70 4.46
CA ARG A 73 -7.89 3.95 3.05
C ARG A 73 -8.30 5.34 2.63
N TRP A 74 -7.45 5.98 1.84
CA TRP A 74 -7.79 7.17 1.07
C TRP A 74 -8.58 6.73 -0.16
N VAL A 75 -9.67 7.43 -0.44
CA VAL A 75 -10.55 7.16 -1.59
C VAL A 75 -10.59 8.41 -2.45
N GLU A 76 -10.44 8.23 -3.75
CA GLU A 76 -10.50 9.31 -4.73
C GLU A 76 -11.88 9.99 -4.78
N GLY A 77 -11.85 11.32 -4.86
CA GLY A 77 -13.02 12.16 -5.07
C GLY A 77 -13.89 12.39 -3.81
N PRO A 78 -14.94 13.21 -3.92
CA PRO A 78 -15.87 13.46 -2.82
C PRO A 78 -16.71 12.22 -2.51
N PRO A 79 -17.16 12.03 -1.25
CA PRO A 79 -18.00 10.89 -0.89
C PRO A 79 -19.34 10.94 -1.62
N GLU A 80 -19.67 9.88 -2.36
CA GLU A 80 -20.98 9.68 -2.99
C GLU A 80 -21.74 8.58 -2.26
N LYS A 81 -23.03 8.81 -1.97
CA LYS A 81 -23.88 7.78 -1.38
C LYS A 81 -24.22 6.70 -2.41
N SER A 82 -24.24 5.45 -1.99
CA SER A 82 -24.80 4.35 -2.78
C SER A 82 -26.20 4.00 -2.29
N PHE A 83 -27.02 3.42 -3.17
CA PHE A 83 -28.41 3.10 -2.87
C PHE A 83 -28.57 1.97 -1.82
N TRP A 84 -27.51 1.17 -1.60
CA TRP A 84 -27.57 0.02 -0.67
C TRP A 84 -26.31 -0.12 0.22
N GLU A 85 -25.11 0.11 -0.32
CA GLU A 85 -23.83 -0.09 0.39
C GLU A 85 -23.37 1.11 1.24
N GLY A 86 -24.20 2.15 1.38
CA GLY A 86 -23.86 3.41 2.06
C GLY A 86 -23.02 4.36 1.21
N LEU A 87 -21.80 3.98 0.81
CA LEU A 87 -20.91 4.78 -0.05
C LEU A 87 -20.59 4.08 -1.37
N LYS A 88 -20.48 4.86 -2.44
CA LYS A 88 -20.11 4.37 -3.77
C LYS A 88 -18.58 4.31 -3.90
N LEU A 89 -18.02 3.12 -3.72
CA LEU A 89 -16.58 2.88 -3.77
C LEU A 89 -16.10 2.25 -5.08
N LYS A 90 -17.00 1.64 -5.85
CA LYS A 90 -16.67 0.92 -7.09
C LYS A 90 -16.12 1.89 -8.15
N GLY A 91 -14.98 1.51 -8.74
CA GLY A 91 -14.33 2.27 -9.80
C GLY A 91 -13.46 3.44 -9.31
N ARG A 92 -13.30 3.62 -8.00
CA ARG A 92 -12.47 4.68 -7.41
C ARG A 92 -11.12 4.14 -6.96
N LYS A 93 -10.05 4.94 -7.15
CA LYS A 93 -8.73 4.60 -6.59
C LYS A 93 -8.81 4.57 -5.07
N GLN A 94 -8.29 3.49 -4.48
CA GLN A 94 -8.18 3.33 -3.04
C GLN A 94 -6.72 3.07 -2.67
N LEU A 95 -6.18 3.85 -1.74
CA LEU A 95 -4.80 3.74 -1.28
C LEU A 95 -4.78 3.53 0.23
N ALA A 96 -3.95 2.61 0.72
CA ALA A 96 -3.74 2.47 2.15
C ALA A 96 -3.09 3.75 2.70
N MET A 97 -3.59 4.25 3.83
CA MET A 97 -3.02 5.42 4.48
C MET A 97 -1.97 5.01 5.51
N TYR A 98 -0.89 5.78 5.54
CA TYR A 98 0.18 5.67 6.52
C TYR A 98 0.22 6.95 7.35
N ALA A 99 0.50 6.80 8.63
CA ALA A 99 0.61 7.91 9.56
C ALA A 99 2.05 8.05 10.04
N TRP A 100 2.51 9.28 10.19
CA TRP A 100 3.77 9.60 10.84
C TRP A 100 3.47 10.52 12.01
N ARG A 101 3.84 10.11 13.21
CA ARG A 101 3.61 10.86 14.45
C ARG A 101 4.92 11.46 14.93
N CYS A 102 4.92 12.74 15.28
CA CYS A 102 6.06 13.37 15.95
C CYS A 102 6.07 12.96 17.43
N PRO A 103 7.16 12.38 17.96
CA PRO A 103 7.25 12.05 19.39
C PRO A 103 7.39 13.30 20.28
N GLY A 104 7.73 14.47 19.71
CA GLY A 104 7.89 15.73 20.44
C GLY A 104 6.60 16.50 20.64
N CYS A 105 5.96 16.91 19.56
CA CYS A 105 4.77 17.78 19.59
C CYS A 105 3.46 17.03 19.31
N SER A 106 3.50 15.72 19.01
CA SER A 106 2.33 14.91 18.64
C SER A 106 1.62 15.33 17.34
N GLU A 107 2.24 16.15 16.48
CA GLU A 107 1.78 16.36 15.10
C GLU A 107 1.71 15.01 14.36
N VAL A 108 0.60 14.77 13.64
CA VAL A 108 0.42 13.57 12.83
C VAL A 108 0.24 13.96 11.37
N ARG A 109 1.00 13.32 10.48
CA ARG A 109 0.89 13.47 9.03
C ARG A 109 0.43 12.19 8.37
N LEU A 110 -0.49 12.31 7.43
CA LEU A 110 -1.08 11.20 6.72
C LEU A 110 -0.61 11.18 5.26
N TYR A 111 -0.21 10.01 4.77
CA TYR A 111 0.29 9.81 3.41
C TYR A 111 -0.44 8.64 2.77
N ALA A 112 -0.75 8.78 1.48
CA ALA A 112 -1.36 7.74 0.66
C ALA A 112 -0.49 7.53 -0.60
N PRO A 113 0.65 6.80 -0.49
CA PRO A 113 1.57 6.62 -1.61
C PRO A 113 0.93 5.78 -2.71
N GLU A 114 1.30 6.09 -3.94
CA GLU A 114 0.94 5.25 -5.08
C GLU A 114 1.66 3.90 -5.03
N GLY A 115 1.00 2.89 -5.61
CA GLY A 115 1.29 1.49 -5.38
C GLY A 115 2.38 0.87 -6.24
#